data_AF-A0A210R3Q0-F1
#
_entry.id   AF-A0A210R3Q0-F1
#
_cell.length_a   1.000
_cell.length_b   1.000
_cell.length_c   1.000
_cell.angle_alpha   90.00
_cell.angle_beta   90.00
_cell.angle_gamma   90.00
#
_symmetry.space_group_name_H-M   'P 1'
#
loop_
_entity.id
_entity.type
_entity.pdbx_description
1 polymer ?
#
loop_
_entity_poly.entity_id
_entity_poly.type
_entity_poly.pdbx_seq_one_letter_code
_entity_poly.pdbx_strand_id
1 'polypeptide(L)'
;MAWSSTESVCSSKTVYIQLSVLLLLSTSIYMFLYSRIEVKAFTIEKISDIQKSLYRKEGKVQIGQGIRSHPDTEQGYNRSELLLTLFTSWTTKAEKYICHNNTIRNWLEFKPVIQPILFTNETLLKEEAVEKGWDVLPIRMSGRGVPILKYMYRDVMEKYVSPFYAYSNGDILYSHTLIDTLKAVMNSSYLLNDKPIMIVGRRTNVQNVTSEEAISGKIVNKTANIRGKLFTVWGEDYFITSANYPWMSIPEVIIGRRAYDNWLVLNARKRNHVTIDATITLLGLHQTTKAGNSEGFKADNPGYNHNLLSRMYHRLNYDVGCTSCIEFYTRYHDNLIEILKRNISKSCFPL
;
A
#
# COMPACT_ATOMS: atom_id res chain seq x y z
N MET A 1 66.56 -55.26 8.92
CA MET A 1 66.52 -54.83 10.33
C MET A 1 65.90 -53.45 10.40
N ALA A 2 65.15 -53.20 11.48
CA ALA A 2 64.50 -51.95 11.90
C ALA A 2 63.15 -51.59 11.24
N TRP A 3 62.09 -51.96 11.98
CA TRP A 3 60.82 -51.24 12.03
C TRP A 3 61.01 -49.85 12.66
N SER A 4 60.28 -48.84 12.20
CA SER A 4 59.94 -47.66 13.03
C SER A 4 58.49 -47.24 12.79
N SER A 5 57.67 -47.44 13.81
CA SER A 5 56.32 -46.94 13.96
C SER A 5 56.31 -45.41 14.16
N THR A 6 55.36 -44.73 13.53
CA THR A 6 54.98 -43.35 13.91
C THR A 6 53.51 -43.37 14.30
N GLU A 7 53.26 -43.45 15.61
CA GLU A 7 51.93 -43.25 16.18
C GLU A 7 51.61 -41.76 16.24
N SER A 8 50.53 -41.35 15.58
CA SER A 8 49.96 -40.02 15.71
C SER A 8 49.13 -39.94 17.00
N VAL A 9 49.67 -39.29 18.04
CA VAL A 9 48.89 -38.91 19.23
C VAL A 9 47.99 -37.74 18.86
N CYS A 10 46.78 -38.04 18.39
CA CYS A 10 45.73 -37.04 18.24
C CYS A 10 45.22 -36.70 19.66
N SER A 11 45.49 -35.48 20.13
CA SER A 11 45.21 -35.09 21.50
C SER A 11 43.70 -35.18 21.79
N SER A 12 43.34 -35.93 22.83
CA SER A 12 41.97 -36.11 23.32
C SER A 12 41.23 -34.79 23.56
N LYS A 13 41.94 -33.70 23.86
CA LYS A 13 41.36 -32.38 24.12
C LYS A 13 40.60 -31.79 22.93
N THR A 14 41.04 -32.03 21.69
CA THR A 14 40.40 -31.45 20.49
C THR A 14 39.05 -32.12 20.19
N VAL A 15 38.95 -33.43 20.43
CA VAL A 15 37.72 -34.22 20.27
C VAL A 15 36.69 -33.85 21.34
N TYR A 16 37.14 -33.63 22.59
CA TYR A 16 36.25 -33.17 23.67
C TYR A 16 35.67 -31.78 23.40
N ILE A 17 36.45 -30.84 22.85
CA ILE A 17 35.96 -29.49 22.50
C ILE A 17 34.93 -29.55 21.38
N GLN A 18 35.15 -30.35 20.33
CA GLN A 18 34.19 -30.49 19.23
C GLN A 18 32.87 -31.13 19.67
N LEU A 19 32.92 -32.17 20.51
CA LEU A 19 31.72 -32.80 21.08
C LEU A 19 30.95 -31.84 22.00
N SER A 20 31.65 -31.03 22.78
CA SER A 20 31.03 -30.04 23.69
C SER A 20 30.28 -28.94 22.92
N VAL A 21 30.86 -28.45 21.82
CA VAL A 21 30.25 -27.43 20.97
C VAL A 21 29.03 -27.97 20.22
N LEU A 22 29.10 -29.21 19.71
CA LEU A 22 27.95 -29.89 19.10
C LEU A 22 26.80 -30.11 20.10
N LEU A 23 27.12 -30.47 21.34
CA LEU A 23 26.11 -30.64 22.39
C LEU A 23 25.43 -29.31 22.73
N LEU A 24 26.18 -28.22 22.87
CA LEU A 24 25.65 -26.86 23.13
C LEU A 24 24.79 -26.32 21.99
N LEU A 25 25.16 -26.60 20.73
CA LEU A 25 24.34 -26.22 19.57
C LEU A 25 23.04 -27.03 19.53
N SER A 26 23.10 -28.33 19.83
CA SER A 26 21.91 -29.19 19.85
C SER A 26 20.91 -28.79 20.94
N THR A 27 21.39 -28.43 22.13
CA THR A 27 20.52 -27.97 23.24
C THR A 27 19.95 -26.59 22.98
N SER A 28 20.70 -25.69 22.35
CA SER A 28 20.20 -24.35 21.97
C SER A 28 19.11 -24.43 20.91
N ILE A 29 19.26 -25.31 19.90
CA ILE A 29 18.24 -25.57 18.89
C ILE A 29 17.01 -26.23 19.53
N TYR A 30 17.20 -27.20 20.43
CA TYR A 30 16.09 -27.83 21.15
C TYR A 30 15.30 -26.82 21.98
N MET A 31 15.97 -25.95 22.74
CA MET A 31 15.31 -24.90 23.53
C MET A 31 14.60 -23.86 22.66
N PHE A 32 15.16 -23.51 21.50
CA PHE A 32 14.51 -22.61 20.54
C PHE A 32 13.27 -23.24 19.89
N LEU A 33 13.33 -24.52 19.51
CA LEU A 33 12.19 -25.24 18.96
C LEU A 33 11.10 -25.47 20.01
N TYR A 34 11.48 -25.85 21.24
CA TYR A 34 10.56 -26.09 22.34
C TYR A 34 9.83 -24.80 22.75
N SER A 35 10.54 -23.68 22.89
CA SER A 35 9.90 -22.38 23.16
C SER A 35 8.95 -21.92 22.05
N ARG A 36 9.26 -22.21 20.77
CA ARG A 36 8.35 -21.93 19.64
C ARG A 36 7.09 -22.81 19.67
N ILE A 37 7.21 -24.07 20.11
CA ILE A 37 6.08 -24.99 20.26
C ILE A 37 5.19 -24.55 21.43
N GLU A 38 5.75 -24.20 22.59
CA GLU A 38 4.99 -23.69 23.73
C GLU A 38 4.25 -22.39 23.41
N VAL A 39 4.90 -21.44 22.72
CA VAL A 39 4.25 -20.19 22.29
C VAL A 39 3.09 -20.47 21.32
N LYS A 40 3.25 -21.42 20.38
CA LYS A 40 2.15 -21.84 19.50
C LYS A 40 1.02 -22.51 20.26
N ALA A 41 1.31 -23.42 21.19
CA ALA A 41 0.31 -24.11 22.00
C ALA A 41 -0.49 -23.13 22.88
N PHE A 42 0.20 -22.20 23.55
CA PHE A 42 -0.42 -21.14 24.35
C PHE A 42 -1.31 -20.20 23.51
N THR A 43 -0.89 -19.91 22.27
CA THR A 43 -1.68 -19.09 21.34
C THR A 43 -2.96 -19.83 20.91
N ILE A 44 -2.88 -21.15 20.65
CA ILE A 44 -4.02 -21.98 20.27
C ILE A 44 -5.03 -22.09 21.42
N GLU A 45 -4.58 -22.29 22.67
CA GLU A 45 -5.47 -22.31 23.84
C GLU A 45 -6.21 -20.97 24.01
N LYS A 46 -5.50 -19.83 23.92
CA LYS A 46 -6.14 -18.51 23.99
C LYS A 46 -7.18 -18.30 22.88
N ILE A 47 -6.93 -18.77 21.67
CA ILE A 47 -7.88 -18.66 20.55
C ILE A 47 -9.12 -19.53 20.82
N SER A 48 -8.94 -20.76 21.33
CA SER A 48 -10.04 -21.65 21.74
C SER A 48 -10.92 -21.02 22.83
N ASP A 49 -10.32 -20.38 23.83
CA ASP A 49 -11.06 -19.72 24.91
C ASP A 49 -11.84 -18.49 24.44
N ILE A 50 -11.26 -17.72 23.51
CA ILE A 50 -11.95 -16.60 22.85
C ILE A 50 -13.14 -17.10 22.02
N GLN A 51 -12.98 -18.19 21.26
CA GLN A 51 -14.08 -18.78 20.49
C GLN A 51 -15.21 -19.32 21.37
N LYS A 52 -14.89 -19.98 22.50
CA LYS A 52 -15.90 -20.45 23.47
C LYS A 52 -16.64 -19.29 24.14
N SER A 53 -15.95 -18.17 24.41
CA SER A 53 -16.55 -16.93 24.94
C SER A 53 -17.54 -16.29 23.96
N LEU A 54 -17.20 -16.25 22.67
CA LEU A 54 -18.06 -15.71 21.61
C LEU A 54 -19.30 -16.59 21.40
N TYR A 55 -19.15 -17.92 21.35
CA TYR A 55 -20.29 -18.84 21.26
C TYR A 55 -21.25 -18.76 22.47
N ARG A 56 -20.75 -18.42 23.66
CA ARG A 56 -21.59 -18.24 24.86
C ARG A 56 -22.39 -16.94 24.84
N LYS A 57 -21.94 -15.91 24.10
CA LYS A 57 -22.62 -14.62 23.98
C LYS A 57 -23.74 -14.63 22.94
N GLU A 58 -23.67 -15.48 21.93
CA GLU A 58 -24.69 -15.53 20.85
C GLU A 58 -25.92 -16.41 21.19
N GLY A 59 -25.91 -17.13 22.30
CA GLY A 59 -26.97 -18.10 22.68
C GLY A 59 -28.16 -17.57 23.50
N LYS A 60 -28.35 -16.25 23.65
CA LYS A 60 -29.51 -15.70 24.41
C LYS A 60 -30.14 -14.49 23.73
N VAL A 61 -31.00 -14.74 22.75
CA VAL A 61 -32.06 -13.80 22.34
C VAL A 61 -33.39 -14.55 22.42
N GLN A 62 -34.21 -14.20 23.42
CA GLN A 62 -35.57 -14.70 23.57
C GLN A 62 -36.49 -14.04 22.55
N ILE A 63 -37.24 -14.86 21.82
CA ILE A 63 -38.27 -14.46 20.86
C ILE A 63 -39.58 -14.18 21.63
N GLY A 64 -40.08 -12.95 21.54
CA GLY A 64 -41.43 -12.56 21.95
C GLY A 64 -42.29 -12.25 20.71
N GLN A 65 -43.47 -12.85 20.62
CA GLN A 65 -44.40 -12.76 19.48
C GLN A 65 -45.27 -11.49 19.49
N GLY A 66 -45.44 -10.89 18.30
CA GLY A 66 -46.75 -10.48 17.72
C GLY A 66 -47.30 -9.07 17.97
N ILE A 67 -47.45 -8.27 16.89
CA ILE A 67 -48.74 -7.91 16.22
C ILE A 67 -48.64 -6.59 15.38
N ARG A 68 -48.97 -6.72 14.08
CA ARG A 68 -49.59 -5.80 13.07
C ARG A 68 -48.89 -4.53 12.49
N SER A 69 -48.58 -4.67 11.18
CA SER A 69 -48.91 -3.84 9.99
C SER A 69 -48.43 -2.39 9.83
N HIS A 70 -47.48 -2.17 8.90
CA HIS A 70 -47.66 -1.52 7.58
C HIS A 70 -46.34 -1.56 6.77
N PRO A 71 -46.36 -1.61 5.42
CA PRO A 71 -45.15 -1.78 4.62
C PRO A 71 -44.64 -0.45 4.08
N ASP A 72 -43.66 0.14 4.74
CA ASP A 72 -42.75 1.09 4.09
C ASP A 72 -41.46 0.33 3.77
N THR A 73 -41.23 0.13 2.47
CA THR A 73 -40.02 -0.48 1.94
C THR A 73 -38.86 0.51 2.06
N GLU A 74 -38.26 0.61 3.24
CA GLU A 74 -36.85 0.98 3.35
C GLU A 74 -36.02 -0.26 2.99
N GLN A 75 -35.70 -0.40 1.70
CA GLN A 75 -34.55 -1.20 1.30
C GLN A 75 -33.31 -0.52 1.88
N GLY A 76 -32.89 -1.00 3.05
CA GLY A 76 -31.62 -0.66 3.66
C GLY A 76 -30.49 -0.99 2.71
N TYR A 77 -30.01 0.01 1.99
CA TYR A 77 -28.80 -0.07 1.21
C TYR A 77 -27.65 -0.27 2.20
N ASN A 78 -27.22 -1.51 2.37
CA ASN A 78 -26.02 -1.84 3.13
C ASN A 78 -24.84 -1.31 2.30
N ARG A 79 -24.58 0.00 2.37
CA ARG A 79 -23.41 0.63 1.76
C ARG A 79 -22.23 -0.12 2.34
N SER A 80 -21.51 -0.83 1.48
CA SER A 80 -20.23 -1.45 1.82
C SER A 80 -19.42 -0.47 2.67
N GLU A 81 -18.99 -0.90 3.86
CA GLU A 81 -18.15 -0.08 4.74
C GLU A 81 -16.83 0.28 4.05
N LEU A 82 -16.46 -0.49 3.02
CA LEU A 82 -15.30 -0.30 2.16
C LEU A 82 -15.46 0.92 1.23
N LEU A 83 -14.60 1.91 1.45
CA LEU A 83 -14.48 3.13 0.64
C LEU A 83 -13.39 3.00 -0.44
N LEU A 84 -12.29 2.31 -0.12
CA LEU A 84 -11.10 2.26 -0.95
C LEU A 84 -10.47 0.87 -0.98
N THR A 85 -10.28 0.32 -2.17
CA THR A 85 -9.32 -0.78 -2.38
C THR A 85 -7.95 -0.19 -2.68
N LEU A 86 -7.04 -0.29 -1.71
CA LEU A 86 -5.70 0.31 -1.78
C LEU A 86 -4.66 -0.79 -1.99
N PHE A 87 -3.87 -0.69 -3.05
CA PHE A 87 -2.95 -1.75 -3.42
C PHE A 87 -1.57 -1.24 -3.81
N THR A 88 -0.61 -2.14 -3.73
CA THR A 88 0.80 -1.84 -3.98
C THR A 88 1.57 -3.11 -4.35
N SER A 89 2.86 -2.96 -4.61
CA SER A 89 3.77 -4.08 -4.84
C SER A 89 5.20 -3.64 -4.50
N TRP A 90 5.99 -4.57 -3.98
CA TRP A 90 7.42 -4.44 -3.78
C TRP A 90 8.08 -5.81 -3.78
N THR A 91 9.40 -5.82 -3.89
CA THR A 91 10.23 -7.02 -3.69
C THR A 91 10.88 -7.00 -2.33
N THR A 92 11.15 -8.17 -1.74
CA THR A 92 11.82 -8.26 -0.43
C THR A 92 13.24 -7.70 -0.51
N LYS A 93 13.55 -6.71 0.34
CA LYS A 93 14.86 -6.09 0.47
C LYS A 93 15.12 -5.75 1.93
N ALA A 94 16.27 -6.17 2.47
CA ALA A 94 16.60 -6.00 3.88
C ALA A 94 16.61 -4.51 4.29
N GLU A 95 17.12 -3.65 3.42
CA GLU A 95 17.21 -2.20 3.63
C GLU A 95 15.85 -1.47 3.62
N LYS A 96 14.79 -2.12 3.11
CA LYS A 96 13.41 -1.58 3.10
C LYS A 96 12.48 -2.31 4.07
N TYR A 97 12.96 -3.29 4.83
CA TYR A 97 12.14 -4.10 5.73
C TYR A 97 11.34 -3.24 6.73
N ILE A 98 11.99 -2.31 7.43
CA ILE A 98 11.32 -1.40 8.37
C ILE A 98 10.24 -0.58 7.64
N CYS A 99 10.58 -0.04 6.47
CA CYS A 99 9.70 0.79 5.66
C CYS A 99 8.43 0.04 5.24
N HIS A 100 8.56 -1.17 4.68
CA HIS A 100 7.41 -1.95 4.25
C HIS A 100 6.58 -2.47 5.44
N ASN A 101 7.21 -2.84 6.56
CA ASN A 101 6.47 -3.26 7.75
C ASN A 101 5.73 -2.09 8.44
N ASN A 102 6.24 -0.87 8.33
CA ASN A 102 5.51 0.35 8.68
C ASN A 102 4.26 0.51 7.80
N THR A 103 4.40 0.35 6.48
CA THR A 103 3.28 0.44 5.53
C THR A 103 2.22 -0.61 5.81
N ILE A 104 2.61 -1.88 6.01
CA ILE A 104 1.67 -2.97 6.33
C ILE A 104 0.81 -2.62 7.54
N ARG A 105 1.45 -2.18 8.63
CA ARG A 105 0.75 -1.83 9.87
C ARG A 105 -0.11 -0.58 9.73
N ASN A 106 0.39 0.46 9.06
CA ASN A 106 -0.33 1.71 8.90
C ASN A 106 -1.60 1.54 8.06
N TRP A 107 -1.55 0.82 6.94
CA TRP A 107 -2.76 0.67 6.12
C TRP A 107 -3.80 -0.25 6.77
N LEU A 108 -3.35 -1.20 7.61
CA LEU A 108 -4.24 -2.10 8.35
C LEU A 108 -5.12 -1.35 9.35
N GLU A 109 -4.65 -0.25 9.93
CA GLU A 109 -5.40 0.60 10.86
C GLU A 109 -6.73 1.09 10.29
N PHE A 110 -6.80 1.26 8.96
CA PHE A 110 -7.97 1.82 8.29
C PHE A 110 -9.00 0.76 7.87
N LYS A 111 -8.80 -0.52 8.21
CA LYS A 111 -9.84 -1.53 8.02
C LYS A 111 -11.05 -1.25 8.93
N PRO A 112 -12.28 -1.54 8.46
CA PRO A 112 -12.63 -2.10 7.14
C PRO A 112 -12.88 -1.05 6.03
N VAL A 113 -12.72 0.24 6.33
CA VAL A 113 -12.95 1.35 5.38
C VAL A 113 -11.98 1.31 4.20
N ILE A 114 -10.77 0.80 4.40
CA ILE A 114 -9.78 0.54 3.37
C ILE A 114 -9.44 -0.94 3.36
N GLN A 115 -9.43 -1.56 2.17
CA GLN A 115 -8.92 -2.91 1.96
C GLN A 115 -7.51 -2.84 1.36
N PRO A 116 -6.45 -3.08 2.15
CA PRO A 116 -5.09 -3.15 1.64
C PRO A 116 -4.83 -4.47 0.89
N ILE A 117 -4.10 -4.38 -0.23
CA ILE A 117 -3.72 -5.52 -1.07
C ILE A 117 -2.27 -5.42 -1.48
N LEU A 118 -1.53 -6.52 -1.33
CA LEU A 118 -0.17 -6.65 -1.86
C LEU A 118 -0.19 -7.50 -3.13
N PHE A 119 0.41 -6.98 -4.21
CA PHE A 119 0.74 -7.79 -5.38
C PHE A 119 2.15 -8.35 -5.25
N THR A 120 2.28 -9.67 -5.17
CA THR A 120 3.57 -10.35 -5.14
C THR A 120 3.48 -11.79 -5.63
N ASN A 121 4.58 -12.28 -6.20
CA ASN A 121 4.78 -13.71 -6.50
C ASN A 121 5.82 -14.34 -5.54
N GLU A 122 6.36 -13.59 -4.58
CA GLU A 122 7.28 -14.11 -3.57
C GLU A 122 6.49 -14.84 -2.47
N THR A 123 6.77 -16.14 -2.28
CA THR A 123 6.04 -16.99 -1.32
C THR A 123 6.11 -16.45 0.11
N LEU A 124 7.32 -16.14 0.60
CA LEU A 124 7.52 -15.68 1.99
C LEU A 124 6.85 -14.33 2.24
N LEU A 125 6.97 -13.40 1.29
CA LEU A 125 6.34 -12.08 1.41
C LEU A 125 4.81 -12.18 1.37
N LYS A 126 4.27 -13.08 0.55
CA LYS A 126 2.84 -13.39 0.55
C LYS A 126 2.39 -13.91 1.92
N GLU A 127 3.10 -14.89 2.48
CA GLU A 127 2.77 -15.46 3.80
C GLU A 127 2.80 -14.39 4.89
N GLU A 128 3.84 -13.56 4.92
CA GLU A 128 3.97 -12.46 5.89
C GLU A 128 2.83 -11.44 5.78
N ALA A 129 2.46 -11.03 4.56
CA ALA A 129 1.38 -10.08 4.34
C ALA A 129 0.03 -10.65 4.79
N VAL A 130 -0.26 -11.91 4.47
CA VAL A 130 -1.48 -12.61 4.89
C VAL A 130 -1.54 -12.73 6.41
N GLU A 131 -0.44 -13.12 7.06
CA GLU A 131 -0.38 -13.21 8.53
C GLU A 131 -0.66 -11.86 9.20
N LYS A 132 -0.26 -10.76 8.56
CA LYS A 132 -0.52 -9.38 9.01
C LYS A 132 -1.88 -8.84 8.57
N GLY A 133 -2.76 -9.67 8.01
CA GLY A 133 -4.14 -9.31 7.69
C GLY A 133 -4.33 -8.56 6.38
N TRP A 134 -3.35 -8.59 5.47
CA TRP A 134 -3.50 -8.08 4.10
C TRP A 134 -3.99 -9.16 3.15
N ASP A 135 -4.73 -8.75 2.13
CA ASP A 135 -5.03 -9.61 1.00
C ASP A 135 -3.84 -9.61 0.04
N VAL A 136 -3.62 -10.74 -0.65
CA VAL A 136 -2.53 -10.87 -1.62
C VAL A 136 -3.07 -11.33 -2.97
N LEU A 137 -2.60 -10.69 -4.04
CA LEU A 137 -2.87 -11.09 -5.42
C LEU A 137 -1.56 -11.38 -6.17
N PRO A 138 -1.55 -12.34 -7.11
CA PRO A 138 -0.38 -12.63 -7.91
C PRO A 138 -0.14 -11.56 -8.97
N ILE A 139 1.11 -11.36 -9.36
CA ILE A 139 1.47 -10.51 -10.50
C ILE A 139 1.30 -11.34 -11.78
N ARG A 140 0.21 -11.11 -12.52
CA ARG A 140 -0.18 -11.91 -13.70
C ARG A 140 0.63 -11.62 -14.97
N MET A 141 1.10 -10.39 -15.15
CA MET A 141 1.81 -9.98 -16.36
C MET A 141 2.96 -9.07 -15.98
N SER A 142 4.17 -9.58 -16.17
CA SER A 142 5.37 -8.85 -15.86
C SER A 142 6.17 -8.63 -17.13
N GLY A 143 6.31 -7.36 -17.54
CA GLY A 143 7.37 -7.02 -18.49
C GLY A 143 8.69 -7.26 -17.76
N ARG A 144 9.34 -8.39 -17.99
CA ARG A 144 10.62 -8.77 -17.35
C ARG A 144 10.56 -8.82 -15.80
N GLY A 145 9.50 -9.34 -15.20
CA GLY A 145 9.43 -9.54 -13.74
C GLY A 145 8.87 -8.35 -12.93
N VAL A 146 8.48 -7.25 -13.59
CA VAL A 146 7.87 -6.07 -12.95
C VAL A 146 6.36 -5.98 -13.22
N PRO A 147 5.51 -5.68 -12.21
CA PRO A 147 4.09 -5.49 -12.42
C PRO A 147 3.76 -4.38 -13.41
N ILE A 148 2.84 -4.68 -14.33
CA ILE A 148 2.20 -3.69 -15.21
C ILE A 148 0.98 -3.11 -14.49
N LEU A 149 0.93 -1.77 -14.40
CA LEU A 149 -0.02 -1.06 -13.54
C LEU A 149 -1.49 -1.32 -13.90
N LYS A 150 -1.85 -1.28 -15.20
CA LYS A 150 -3.23 -1.46 -15.64
C LYS A 150 -3.81 -2.82 -15.26
N TYR A 151 -2.99 -3.87 -15.21
CA TYR A 151 -3.44 -5.21 -14.85
C TYR A 151 -3.64 -5.36 -13.35
N MET A 152 -2.86 -4.63 -12.52
CA MET A 152 -3.11 -4.56 -11.08
C MET A 152 -4.49 -3.94 -10.81
N TYR A 153 -4.82 -2.82 -11.48
CA TYR A 153 -6.15 -2.21 -11.38
C TYR A 153 -7.26 -3.15 -11.84
N ARG A 154 -7.11 -3.77 -13.02
CA ARG A 154 -8.08 -4.76 -13.51
C ARG A 154 -8.33 -5.86 -12.47
N ASP A 155 -7.26 -6.48 -11.96
CA ASP A 155 -7.37 -7.62 -11.06
C ASP A 155 -8.03 -7.25 -9.71
N VAL A 156 -7.82 -6.04 -9.18
CA VAL A 156 -8.54 -5.58 -7.97
C VAL A 156 -9.98 -5.19 -8.27
N MET A 157 -10.26 -4.56 -9.42
CA MET A 157 -11.60 -4.14 -9.81
C MET A 157 -12.50 -5.33 -10.13
N GLU A 158 -11.94 -6.45 -10.62
CA GLU A 158 -12.66 -7.71 -10.81
C GLU A 158 -13.03 -8.40 -9.49
N LYS A 159 -12.22 -8.21 -8.43
CA LYS A 159 -12.35 -8.95 -7.18
C LYS A 159 -13.05 -8.19 -6.05
N TYR A 160 -12.90 -6.86 -6.00
CA TYR A 160 -13.42 -6.01 -4.94
C TYR A 160 -14.37 -4.98 -5.52
N VAL A 161 -15.48 -4.72 -4.83
CA VAL A 161 -16.44 -3.66 -5.19
C VAL A 161 -16.25 -2.50 -4.22
N SER A 162 -15.62 -1.42 -4.72
CA SER A 162 -15.28 -0.23 -3.95
C SER A 162 -15.61 1.03 -4.75
N PRO A 163 -16.03 2.13 -4.09
CA PRO A 163 -16.17 3.43 -4.77
C PRO A 163 -14.86 3.91 -5.42
N PHE A 164 -13.73 3.67 -4.74
CA PHE A 164 -12.40 4.04 -5.21
C PHE A 164 -11.43 2.86 -5.21
N TYR A 165 -10.46 2.93 -6.12
CA TYR A 165 -9.32 2.02 -6.24
C TYR A 165 -8.04 2.83 -6.33
N ALA A 166 -6.96 2.38 -5.69
CA ALA A 166 -5.70 3.11 -5.75
C ALA A 166 -4.47 2.24 -5.77
N TYR A 167 -3.56 2.58 -6.67
CA TYR A 167 -2.16 2.23 -6.53
C TYR A 167 -1.45 3.30 -5.70
N SER A 168 -0.67 2.85 -4.72
CA SER A 168 0.30 3.69 -4.01
C SER A 168 1.65 2.97 -3.92
N ASN A 169 2.74 3.73 -3.97
CA ASN A 169 4.05 3.18 -3.66
C ASN A 169 4.07 2.57 -2.25
N GLY A 170 4.85 1.49 -2.09
CA GLY A 170 4.93 0.69 -0.86
C GLY A 170 5.61 1.38 0.33
N ASP A 171 6.11 2.60 0.15
CA ASP A 171 6.77 3.42 1.16
C ASP A 171 5.98 4.68 1.54
N ILE A 172 4.69 4.74 1.18
CA ILE A 172 3.76 5.80 1.59
C ILE A 172 2.92 5.38 2.80
N LEU A 173 2.92 6.23 3.81
CA LEU A 173 2.03 6.15 4.98
C LEU A 173 0.91 7.19 4.86
N TYR A 174 -0.26 6.83 5.36
CA TYR A 174 -1.45 7.67 5.36
C TYR A 174 -1.93 8.00 6.78
N SER A 175 -2.76 9.03 6.87
CA SER A 175 -3.56 9.36 8.05
C SER A 175 -5.06 9.34 7.71
N HIS A 176 -5.94 9.59 8.69
CA HIS A 176 -7.39 9.70 8.46
C HIS A 176 -7.78 10.75 7.40
N THR A 177 -6.88 11.69 7.10
CA THR A 177 -7.01 12.65 6.00
C THR A 177 -7.30 12.00 4.63
N LEU A 178 -6.83 10.76 4.40
CA LEU A 178 -7.19 9.96 3.22
C LEU A 178 -8.69 9.67 3.16
N ILE A 179 -9.25 9.16 4.25
CA ILE A 179 -10.67 8.81 4.34
C ILE A 179 -11.54 10.07 4.25
N ASP A 180 -11.17 11.12 4.98
CA ASP A 180 -11.94 12.37 5.01
C ASP A 180 -11.98 13.02 3.62
N THR A 181 -10.84 13.06 2.92
CA THR A 181 -10.76 13.58 1.55
C THR A 181 -11.62 12.77 0.58
N LEU A 182 -11.54 11.44 0.62
CA LEU A 182 -12.33 10.59 -0.28
C LEU A 182 -13.83 10.68 -0.03
N LYS A 183 -14.26 10.80 1.24
CA LYS A 183 -15.66 11.05 1.58
C LYS A 183 -16.14 12.40 1.04
N ALA A 184 -15.33 13.44 1.14
CA ALA A 184 -15.68 14.76 0.60
C ALA A 184 -15.78 14.74 -0.94
N VAL A 185 -14.87 14.06 -1.63
CA VAL A 185 -14.92 13.87 -3.08
C VAL A 185 -16.18 13.10 -3.49
N MET A 186 -16.50 12.01 -2.79
CA MET A 186 -17.69 11.20 -3.06
C MET A 186 -19.01 11.96 -2.86
N ASN A 187 -19.07 12.85 -1.86
CA ASN A 187 -20.25 13.64 -1.55
C ASN A 187 -20.36 14.95 -2.35
N SER A 188 -19.41 15.23 -3.24
CA SER A 188 -19.36 16.49 -3.98
C SER A 188 -20.35 16.51 -5.13
N SER A 189 -21.30 17.43 -5.06
CA SER A 189 -22.28 17.67 -6.13
C SER A 189 -21.64 18.10 -7.46
N TYR A 190 -20.45 18.70 -7.40
CA TYR A 190 -19.69 19.15 -8.59
C TYR A 190 -19.17 18.00 -9.46
N LEU A 191 -19.12 16.79 -8.92
CA LEU A 191 -18.51 15.63 -9.58
C LEU A 191 -19.53 14.60 -10.07
N LEU A 192 -20.83 14.89 -9.96
CA LEU A 192 -21.96 13.99 -10.24
C LEU A 192 -22.20 13.64 -11.72
N ASN A 193 -21.25 13.90 -12.63
CA ASN A 193 -21.45 13.74 -14.07
C ASN A 193 -20.97 12.38 -14.63
N ASP A 194 -20.89 11.34 -13.80
CA ASP A 194 -20.35 10.01 -14.16
C ASP A 194 -19.00 10.02 -14.88
N LYS A 195 -18.25 11.12 -14.81
CA LYS A 195 -16.93 11.22 -15.42
C LYS A 195 -15.93 10.42 -14.59
N PRO A 196 -14.99 9.70 -15.23
CA PRO A 196 -13.86 9.12 -14.53
C PRO A 196 -13.14 10.17 -13.68
N ILE A 197 -12.83 9.80 -12.43
CA ILE A 197 -12.12 10.63 -11.47
C ILE A 197 -10.71 10.08 -11.27
N MET A 198 -9.71 10.94 -11.29
CA MET A 198 -8.36 10.67 -10.82
C MET A 198 -7.99 11.67 -9.73
N ILE A 199 -7.59 11.17 -8.57
CA ILE A 199 -7.16 11.95 -7.42
C ILE A 199 -5.69 11.61 -7.17
N VAL A 200 -4.85 12.64 -7.18
CA VAL A 200 -3.41 12.55 -6.95
C VAL A 200 -3.01 13.67 -6.00
N GLY A 201 -1.77 13.65 -5.52
CA GLY A 201 -1.23 14.76 -4.76
C GLY A 201 0.25 14.58 -4.47
N ARG A 202 0.85 15.62 -3.93
CA ARG A 202 2.27 15.65 -3.58
C ARG A 202 2.51 14.84 -2.31
N ARG A 203 3.56 14.04 -2.31
CA ARG A 203 4.07 13.40 -1.09
C ARG A 203 4.74 14.40 -0.15
N THR A 204 4.77 14.06 1.13
CA THR A 204 5.56 14.74 2.16
C THR A 204 6.70 13.83 2.59
N ASN A 205 7.93 14.23 2.29
CA ASN A 205 9.11 13.42 2.58
C ASN A 205 9.53 13.54 4.03
N VAL A 206 9.79 12.39 4.65
CA VAL A 206 10.32 12.28 6.02
C VAL A 206 11.50 11.31 5.99
N GLN A 207 12.66 11.76 6.48
CA GLN A 207 13.88 10.95 6.50
C GLN A 207 13.84 9.92 7.64
N ASN A 208 14.20 8.67 7.37
CA ASN A 208 14.39 7.61 8.38
C ASN A 208 13.21 7.51 9.37
N VAL A 209 12.00 7.31 8.86
CA VAL A 209 10.80 7.12 9.70
C VAL A 209 10.96 5.89 10.58
N THR A 210 10.77 6.03 11.89
CA THR A 210 10.84 4.90 12.82
C THR A 210 9.52 4.13 12.89
N SER A 211 9.54 2.94 13.48
CA SER A 211 8.33 2.15 13.70
C SER A 211 7.31 2.87 14.59
N GLU A 212 7.77 3.65 15.56
CA GLU A 212 6.94 4.43 16.48
C GLU A 212 6.28 5.60 15.76
N GLU A 213 7.00 6.27 14.85
CA GLU A 213 6.46 7.37 14.04
C GLU A 213 5.42 6.91 13.02
N ALA A 214 5.40 5.61 12.70
CA ALA A 214 4.45 4.97 11.78
C ALA A 214 3.35 4.16 12.50
N ILE A 215 3.26 4.22 13.84
CA ILE A 215 2.37 3.35 14.63
C ILE A 215 0.88 3.60 14.36
N SER A 216 0.51 4.83 14.02
CA SER A 216 -0.87 5.20 13.68
C SER A 216 -0.94 6.41 12.76
N GLY A 217 -2.06 6.57 12.06
CA GLY A 217 -2.33 7.70 11.18
C GLY A 217 -2.24 9.06 11.90
N LYS A 218 -2.63 9.11 13.19
CA LYS A 218 -2.47 10.30 14.03
C LYS A 218 -0.99 10.66 14.24
N ILE A 219 -0.15 9.67 14.51
CA ILE A 219 1.29 9.90 14.70
C ILE A 219 1.97 10.20 13.36
N VAL A 220 1.59 9.54 12.27
CA VAL A 220 2.03 9.87 10.90
C VAL A 220 1.78 11.35 10.60
N ASN A 221 0.58 11.86 10.89
CA ASN A 221 0.25 13.28 10.72
C ASN A 221 1.15 14.20 11.59
N LYS A 222 1.35 13.83 12.87
CA LYS A 222 2.23 14.57 13.77
C LYS A 222 3.68 14.61 13.26
N THR A 223 4.20 13.47 12.80
CA THR A 223 5.55 13.34 12.24
C THR A 223 5.73 14.20 11.00
N ALA A 224 4.78 14.17 10.07
CA ALA A 224 4.79 15.02 8.88
C ALA A 224 4.80 16.52 9.25
N ASN A 225 4.02 16.93 10.24
CA ASN A 225 3.97 18.34 10.67
C ASN A 225 5.26 18.80 11.35
N ILE A 226 5.94 17.94 12.10
CA ILE A 226 7.16 18.31 12.83
C ILE A 226 8.37 18.43 11.90
N ARG A 227 8.53 17.48 10.97
CA ARG A 227 9.77 17.36 10.19
C ARG A 227 9.58 16.94 8.73
N GLY A 228 8.35 16.85 8.27
CA GLY A 228 8.03 16.56 6.88
C GLY A 228 8.36 17.74 5.97
N LYS A 229 8.76 17.42 4.74
CA LYS A 229 8.97 18.41 3.68
C LYS A 229 8.10 18.04 2.49
N LEU A 230 7.14 18.90 2.16
CA LEU A 230 6.30 18.72 0.98
C LEU A 230 7.20 18.66 -0.26
N PHE A 231 7.12 17.55 -1.00
CA PHE A 231 8.00 17.31 -2.13
C PHE A 231 7.54 18.10 -3.37
N THR A 232 8.32 18.08 -4.46
CA THR A 232 8.02 18.89 -5.65
C THR A 232 6.67 18.54 -6.30
N VAL A 233 6.18 19.39 -7.22
CA VAL A 233 4.92 19.17 -7.96
C VAL A 233 4.93 17.90 -8.83
N TRP A 234 6.10 17.33 -9.07
CA TRP A 234 6.34 16.09 -9.80
C TRP A 234 6.14 14.83 -8.95
N GLY A 235 6.13 14.97 -7.62
CA GLY A 235 6.15 13.86 -6.68
C GLY A 235 4.80 13.23 -6.42
N GLU A 236 4.29 12.47 -7.39
CA GLU A 236 3.01 11.77 -7.34
C GLU A 236 3.26 10.27 -7.09
N ASP A 237 3.01 9.80 -5.87
CA ASP A 237 3.25 8.42 -5.45
C ASP A 237 1.98 7.61 -5.23
N TYR A 238 0.81 8.22 -5.41
CA TYR A 238 -0.48 7.56 -5.34
C TYR A 238 -1.41 8.07 -6.41
N PHE A 239 -2.22 7.17 -6.94
CA PHE A 239 -3.21 7.44 -7.98
C PHE A 239 -4.51 6.78 -7.53
N ILE A 240 -5.48 7.57 -7.09
CA ILE A 240 -6.79 7.06 -6.66
C ILE A 240 -7.77 7.33 -7.79
N THR A 241 -8.54 6.32 -8.20
CA THR A 241 -9.50 6.44 -9.30
C THR A 241 -10.88 5.92 -8.91
N SER A 242 -11.92 6.51 -9.49
CA SER A 242 -13.28 5.99 -9.40
C SER A 242 -13.42 4.64 -10.14
N ALA A 243 -14.42 3.86 -9.76
CA ALA A 243 -14.68 2.53 -10.34
C ALA A 243 -14.86 2.51 -11.88
N ASN A 244 -15.26 3.61 -12.49
CA ASN A 244 -15.44 3.73 -13.94
C ASN A 244 -14.18 4.23 -14.69
N TYR A 245 -13.02 4.34 -14.03
CA TYR A 245 -11.81 4.83 -14.68
C TYR A 245 -11.29 3.84 -15.74
N PRO A 246 -10.99 4.28 -16.99
CA PRO A 246 -10.77 3.39 -18.12
C PRO A 246 -9.35 2.80 -18.16
N TRP A 247 -8.96 2.05 -17.14
CA TRP A 247 -7.61 1.47 -16.99
C TRP A 247 -7.16 0.61 -18.16
N MET A 248 -8.08 -0.08 -18.84
CA MET A 248 -7.72 -0.90 -20.00
C MET A 248 -7.30 -0.10 -21.24
N SER A 249 -7.58 1.22 -21.28
CA SER A 249 -7.08 2.13 -22.31
C SER A 249 -5.66 2.66 -22.04
N ILE A 250 -5.11 2.36 -20.86
CA ILE A 250 -3.78 2.80 -20.45
C ILE A 250 -2.72 1.86 -21.05
N PRO A 251 -1.59 2.39 -21.57
CA PRO A 251 -0.45 1.58 -21.99
C PRO A 251 0.09 0.69 -20.87
N GLU A 252 0.90 -0.30 -21.24
CA GLU A 252 1.53 -1.24 -20.30
C GLU A 252 2.71 -0.63 -19.54
N VAL A 253 2.49 0.51 -18.89
CA VAL A 253 3.47 1.11 -17.99
C VAL A 253 3.69 0.20 -16.79
N ILE A 254 4.95 0.11 -16.37
CA ILE A 254 5.39 -0.70 -15.24
C ILE A 254 5.73 0.20 -14.05
N ILE A 255 5.45 -0.31 -12.85
CA ILE A 255 5.70 0.42 -11.62
C ILE A 255 7.21 0.52 -11.30
N GLY A 256 7.57 1.53 -10.51
CA GLY A 256 8.96 1.77 -10.07
C GLY A 256 9.90 2.29 -11.17
N ARG A 257 9.38 2.72 -12.33
CA ARG A 257 10.14 3.36 -13.42
C ARG A 257 9.63 4.80 -13.58
N ARG A 258 10.45 5.71 -14.08
CA ARG A 258 10.04 7.12 -14.26
C ARG A 258 8.91 7.27 -15.29
N ALA A 259 8.28 8.44 -15.32
CA ALA A 259 7.43 8.95 -16.39
C ALA A 259 5.98 8.41 -16.48
N TYR A 260 5.61 7.34 -15.79
CA TYR A 260 4.20 6.89 -15.80
C TYR A 260 3.32 7.78 -14.91
N ASP A 261 3.88 8.28 -13.82
CA ASP A 261 3.28 9.18 -12.84
C ASP A 261 2.66 10.40 -13.50
N ASN A 262 3.47 11.32 -14.01
CA ASN A 262 2.96 12.55 -14.61
C ASN A 262 2.26 12.29 -15.95
N TRP A 263 2.60 11.19 -16.65
CA TRP A 263 1.85 10.82 -17.84
C TRP A 263 0.41 10.43 -17.53
N LEU A 264 0.14 9.73 -16.41
CA LEU A 264 -1.23 9.38 -16.01
C LEU A 264 -2.08 10.64 -15.79
N VAL A 265 -1.52 11.64 -15.10
CA VAL A 265 -2.19 12.93 -14.86
C VAL A 265 -2.40 13.68 -16.18
N LEU A 266 -1.38 13.81 -17.01
CA LEU A 266 -1.50 14.42 -18.35
C LEU A 266 -2.62 13.74 -19.15
N ASN A 267 -2.62 12.41 -19.17
CA ASN A 267 -3.56 11.60 -19.91
C ASN A 267 -4.99 11.75 -19.38
N ALA A 268 -5.19 11.81 -18.06
CA ALA A 268 -6.48 12.07 -17.44
C ALA A 268 -7.03 13.45 -17.85
N ARG A 269 -6.18 14.49 -17.78
CA ARG A 269 -6.52 15.85 -18.20
C ARG A 269 -6.87 15.90 -19.69
N LYS A 270 -6.05 15.28 -20.54
CA LYS A 270 -6.25 15.21 -22.00
C LYS A 270 -7.57 14.51 -22.36
N ARG A 271 -7.99 13.50 -21.59
CA ARG A 271 -9.28 12.82 -21.75
C ARG A 271 -10.45 13.51 -21.06
N ASN A 272 -10.27 14.72 -20.54
CA ASN A 272 -11.31 15.49 -19.84
C ASN A 272 -11.94 14.71 -18.66
N HIS A 273 -11.14 13.87 -18.00
CA HIS A 273 -11.48 13.22 -16.75
C HIS A 273 -11.40 14.25 -15.61
N VAL A 274 -12.21 14.06 -14.57
CA VAL A 274 -12.11 14.88 -13.36
C VAL A 274 -10.78 14.55 -12.69
N THR A 275 -9.83 15.46 -12.77
CA THR A 275 -8.52 15.30 -12.15
C THR A 275 -8.44 16.23 -10.96
N ILE A 276 -8.12 15.70 -9.77
CA ILE A 276 -8.14 16.42 -8.50
C ILE A 276 -6.76 16.35 -7.83
N ASP A 277 -6.22 17.50 -7.50
CA ASP A 277 -5.05 17.65 -6.63
C ASP A 277 -5.49 17.67 -5.16
N ALA A 278 -5.24 16.57 -4.47
CA ALA A 278 -5.57 16.38 -3.07
C ALA A 278 -4.44 16.79 -2.10
N THR A 279 -3.36 17.41 -2.59
CA THR A 279 -2.15 17.72 -1.81
C THR A 279 -2.45 18.38 -0.45
N ILE A 280 -3.45 19.27 -0.38
CA ILE A 280 -3.72 20.05 0.83
C ILE A 280 -4.47 19.23 1.89
N THR A 281 -5.37 18.33 1.48
CA THR A 281 -6.26 17.62 2.42
C THR A 281 -5.92 16.16 2.59
N LEU A 282 -5.01 15.60 1.79
CA LEU A 282 -4.60 14.20 1.84
C LEU A 282 -3.10 14.11 2.07
N LEU A 283 -2.71 13.63 3.25
CA LEU A 283 -1.31 13.39 3.57
C LEU A 283 -0.85 12.03 3.05
N GLY A 284 0.04 12.04 2.05
CA GLY A 284 0.89 10.90 1.70
C GLY A 284 2.30 11.10 2.25
N LEU A 285 2.63 10.50 3.40
CA LEU A 285 3.95 10.61 4.01
C LEU A 285 4.89 9.58 3.38
N HIS A 286 5.91 10.05 2.67
CA HIS A 286 6.93 9.20 2.04
C HIS A 286 8.10 8.92 2.99
N GLN A 287 8.34 7.64 3.26
CA GLN A 287 9.41 7.14 4.11
C GLN A 287 10.75 7.17 3.37
N THR A 288 11.44 8.31 3.41
CA THR A 288 12.71 8.47 2.70
C THR A 288 13.81 7.69 3.40
N THR A 289 14.40 6.72 2.70
CA THR A 289 15.53 5.91 3.17
C THR A 289 16.84 6.37 2.53
N LYS A 290 17.95 5.69 2.85
CA LYS A 290 19.27 5.93 2.23
C LYS A 290 19.27 5.86 0.70
N ALA A 291 18.32 5.14 0.10
CA ALA A 291 18.22 5.00 -1.35
C ALA A 291 17.85 6.34 -2.05
N GLY A 292 17.22 7.26 -1.31
CA GLY A 292 16.88 8.62 -1.73
C GLY A 292 15.47 8.74 -2.32
N ASN A 293 15.21 9.87 -2.98
CA ASN A 293 13.87 10.25 -3.45
C ASN A 293 13.59 9.90 -4.92
N SER A 294 14.59 9.36 -5.63
CA SER A 294 14.58 9.18 -7.09
C SER A 294 14.96 7.74 -7.47
N GLU A 295 14.53 6.75 -6.68
CA GLU A 295 14.92 5.35 -6.86
C GLU A 295 14.55 4.79 -8.24
N GLY A 296 13.46 5.26 -8.84
CA GLY A 296 13.07 4.86 -10.20
C GLY A 296 14.09 5.21 -11.30
N PHE A 297 15.01 6.14 -11.04
CA PHE A 297 16.12 6.45 -11.95
C PHE A 297 17.29 5.46 -11.84
N LYS A 298 17.34 4.69 -10.73
CA LYS A 298 18.36 3.67 -10.45
C LYS A 298 17.85 2.25 -10.70
N ALA A 299 16.58 2.10 -11.06
CA ALA A 299 15.97 0.80 -11.35
C ALA A 299 16.57 0.16 -12.61
N ASP A 300 16.40 -1.15 -12.78
CA ASP A 300 16.67 -1.78 -14.07
C ASP A 300 15.73 -1.23 -15.14
N ASN A 301 16.33 -0.90 -16.30
CA ASN A 301 15.70 -0.22 -17.43
C ASN A 301 14.84 0.99 -17.01
N PRO A 302 15.43 2.03 -16.41
CA PRO A 302 14.67 3.14 -15.82
C PRO A 302 13.89 3.92 -16.87
N GLY A 303 14.31 3.87 -18.14
CA GLY A 303 13.66 4.51 -19.27
C GLY A 303 12.51 3.73 -19.91
N TYR A 304 12.13 2.53 -19.41
CA TYR A 304 11.12 1.67 -20.05
C TYR A 304 9.83 2.43 -20.39
N ASN A 305 9.20 3.06 -19.39
CA ASN A 305 7.92 3.75 -19.55
C ASN A 305 8.05 4.93 -20.52
N HIS A 306 9.10 5.75 -20.37
CA HIS A 306 9.34 6.84 -21.31
C HIS A 306 9.49 6.34 -22.75
N ASN A 307 10.28 5.29 -22.96
CA ASN A 307 10.50 4.72 -24.30
C ASN A 307 9.22 4.10 -24.89
N LEU A 308 8.37 3.48 -24.06
CA LEU A 308 7.06 2.98 -24.46
C LEU A 308 6.16 4.14 -24.90
N LEU A 309 6.00 5.13 -24.02
CA LEU A 309 5.09 6.25 -24.25
C LEU A 309 5.54 7.13 -25.43
N SER A 310 6.83 7.42 -25.55
CA SER A 310 7.37 8.23 -26.67
C SER A 310 7.16 7.54 -28.02
N ARG A 311 7.21 6.20 -28.09
CA ARG A 311 6.87 5.45 -29.31
C ARG A 311 5.39 5.53 -29.67
N MET A 312 4.51 5.60 -28.67
CA MET A 312 3.06 5.63 -28.88
C MET A 312 2.52 7.04 -29.18
N TYR A 313 3.12 8.08 -28.59
CA TYR A 313 2.57 9.44 -28.60
C TYR A 313 3.49 10.49 -29.22
N HIS A 314 4.73 10.12 -29.58
CA HIS A 314 5.77 10.95 -30.20
C HIS A 314 6.24 12.15 -29.38
N ARG A 315 5.37 13.12 -29.10
CA ARG A 315 5.65 14.34 -28.32
C ARG A 315 4.90 14.29 -26.99
N LEU A 316 5.65 14.19 -25.91
CA LEU A 316 5.13 14.14 -24.55
C LEU A 316 5.61 15.35 -23.78
N ASN A 317 4.68 16.11 -23.22
CA ASN A 317 4.97 17.19 -22.29
C ASN A 317 4.60 16.74 -20.87
N TYR A 318 5.57 16.21 -20.12
CA TYR A 318 5.29 15.74 -18.77
C TYR A 318 5.01 16.89 -17.79
N ASP A 319 5.43 18.13 -18.10
CA ASP A 319 5.23 19.30 -17.22
C ASP A 319 3.74 19.54 -16.95
N VAL A 320 2.89 19.33 -17.97
CA VAL A 320 1.44 19.51 -17.84
C VAL A 320 0.75 18.38 -17.06
N GLY A 321 1.51 17.34 -16.73
CA GLY A 321 1.11 16.25 -15.83
C GLY A 321 1.50 16.48 -14.37
N CYS A 322 1.98 17.66 -14.00
CA CYS A 322 2.26 17.99 -12.59
C CYS A 322 0.99 18.36 -11.83
N THR A 323 1.01 18.14 -10.52
CA THR A 323 -0.09 18.56 -9.61
C THR A 323 -0.48 20.04 -9.72
N SER A 324 0.48 20.94 -9.98
CA SER A 324 0.23 22.37 -10.19
C SER A 324 -0.57 22.69 -11.47
N CYS A 325 -0.66 21.75 -12.41
CA CYS A 325 -1.43 21.90 -13.64
C CYS A 325 -2.82 21.28 -13.57
N ILE A 326 -3.22 20.70 -12.43
CA ILE A 326 -4.55 20.11 -12.24
C ILE A 326 -5.58 21.19 -11.90
N GLU A 327 -6.73 21.14 -12.58
CA GLU A 327 -7.80 22.14 -12.52
C GLU A 327 -8.57 22.10 -11.20
N PHE A 328 -8.88 20.91 -10.68
CA PHE A 328 -9.58 20.75 -9.41
C PHE A 328 -8.60 20.49 -8.27
N TYR A 329 -8.90 21.01 -7.09
CA TYR A 329 -8.10 20.78 -5.90
C TYR A 329 -8.98 20.75 -4.66
N THR A 330 -8.51 20.06 -3.63
CA THR A 330 -9.17 20.05 -2.32
C THR A 330 -8.56 21.10 -1.40
N ARG A 331 -9.37 21.65 -0.49
CA ARG A 331 -8.90 22.52 0.59
C ARG A 331 -9.74 22.34 1.84
N TYR A 332 -9.19 22.75 2.98
CA TYR A 332 -9.98 22.94 4.19
C TYR A 332 -10.65 24.32 4.19
N HIS A 333 -11.93 24.37 4.54
CA HIS A 333 -12.71 25.57 4.82
C HIS A 333 -13.63 25.26 6.01
N ASP A 334 -13.46 25.97 7.12
CA ASP A 334 -14.20 25.76 8.37
C ASP A 334 -14.25 24.30 8.85
N ASN A 335 -13.10 23.60 8.77
CA ASN A 335 -12.93 22.17 9.08
C ASN A 335 -13.64 21.20 8.12
N LEU A 336 -14.29 21.69 7.08
CA LEU A 336 -14.83 20.87 5.99
C LEU A 336 -13.85 20.82 4.83
N ILE A 337 -13.91 19.75 4.04
CA ILE A 337 -13.14 19.61 2.80
C ILE A 337 -14.03 20.03 1.64
N GLU A 338 -13.58 21.05 0.90
CA GLU A 338 -14.23 21.52 -0.32
C GLU A 338 -13.39 21.14 -1.55
N ILE A 339 -14.06 20.87 -2.67
CA ILE A 339 -13.40 20.76 -3.98
C ILE A 339 -13.67 22.03 -4.76
N LEU A 340 -12.60 22.70 -5.15
CA LEU A 340 -12.64 23.92 -5.94
C LEU A 340 -11.95 23.74 -7.28
N LYS A 341 -12.27 24.63 -8.21
CA LYS A 341 -11.57 24.75 -9.49
C LYS A 341 -10.66 25.98 -9.46
N ARG A 342 -9.40 25.83 -9.86
CA ARG A 342 -8.44 26.94 -10.03
C ARG A 342 -8.21 27.26 -11.49
N ASN A 343 -7.83 28.52 -11.75
CA ASN A 343 -7.29 28.93 -13.04
C ASN A 343 -5.84 28.44 -13.15
N ILE A 344 -5.60 27.56 -14.12
CA ILE A 344 -4.28 26.99 -14.37
C ILE A 344 -3.47 27.87 -15.34
N SER A 345 -2.15 27.88 -15.18
CA SER A 345 -1.23 28.67 -16.00
C SER A 345 -1.31 28.29 -17.49
N LYS A 346 -1.04 29.24 -18.40
CA LYS A 346 -0.89 28.97 -19.83
C LYS A 346 0.22 27.95 -20.12
N SER A 347 1.21 27.83 -19.24
CA SER A 347 2.27 26.81 -19.32
C SER A 347 1.76 25.37 -19.13
N CYS A 348 0.54 25.20 -18.62
CA CYS A 348 -0.10 23.89 -18.45
C CYS A 348 -0.76 23.37 -19.75
N PHE A 349 -0.42 23.97 -20.89
CA PHE A 349 -0.93 23.69 -22.23
C PHE A 349 0.18 23.78 -23.29
N PRO A 350 0.01 23.15 -24.46
CA PRO A 350 -1.06 22.21 -24.84
C PRO A 350 -0.95 20.84 -24.13
N LEU A 351 -2.05 20.06 -24.15
CA LEU A 351 -2.15 18.70 -23.59
C LEU A 351 -1.82 17.60 -24.61
#